data_AF-A0A7X6VPF2-F1
#
_entry.id   AF-A0A7X6VPF2-F1
#
_cell.length_a   1.000
_cell.length_b   1.000
_cell.length_c   1.000
_cell.angle_alpha   90.00
_cell.angle_beta   90.00
_cell.angle_gamma   90.00
#
_symmetry.space_group_name_H-M   'P 1'
#
loop_
_entity.id
_entity.type
_entity.pdbx_description
1 polymer ?
#
loop_
_entity_poly.entity_id
_entity_poly.type
_entity_poly.pdbx_seq_one_letter_code
_entity_poly.pdbx_strand_id
1 'polypeptide(L)'
;MKKEKLTPEEKLAQKQLRIEEKAKNKELVANNKQLINEKQLENKQYLEEVKSLRAEDKVKKLEDLNQKLLAETNEEEKQAIEAKIKEYEKDQFPDPVKAKIARRKIDRNNQEIAVLKKANSALSPWIFTRNIVILATIAIIMGGAIGLTNFITAPIIKENERKAKFKAYETIYPNATFSTGDELENYNLLTEEDKDSIKDVVFVFEDEQFVGVVYSAGGKNQYGNIKILIAITPENKIKQVSILENTNTPGFGDKAATHIVDQLLNQDYNKTPDAYSGA
;
A
#
# COMPACT_ATOMS: atom_id res chain seq x y z
N MET A 1 -32.17 46.46 -7.24
CA MET A 1 -32.34 46.29 -5.77
C MET A 1 -30.96 46.10 -5.15
N LYS A 2 -30.46 47.09 -4.38
CA LYS A 2 -29.18 46.99 -3.68
C LYS A 2 -29.31 45.93 -2.59
N LYS A 3 -28.48 44.88 -2.61
CA LYS A 3 -28.41 43.93 -1.49
C LYS A 3 -27.88 44.69 -0.28
N GLU A 4 -28.74 44.87 0.72
CA GLU A 4 -28.40 45.46 2.00
C GLU A 4 -27.23 44.68 2.62
N LYS A 5 -26.16 45.37 3.00
CA LYS A 5 -24.95 44.72 3.51
C LYS A 5 -25.23 44.24 4.93
N LEU A 6 -25.33 42.92 5.11
CA LEU A 6 -25.45 42.29 6.43
C LEU A 6 -24.38 42.82 7.40
N THR A 7 -24.81 43.18 8.59
CA THR A 7 -23.96 43.58 9.71
C THR A 7 -23.04 42.43 10.16
N PRO A 8 -21.93 42.71 10.85
CA PRO A 8 -21.04 41.67 11.37
C PRO A 8 -21.74 40.63 12.26
N GLU A 9 -22.72 41.07 13.06
CA GLU A 9 -23.51 40.20 13.94
C GLU A 9 -24.45 39.27 13.16
N GLU A 10 -25.14 39.79 12.14
CA GLU A 10 -25.99 38.96 11.27
C GLU A 10 -25.17 37.93 10.48
N LYS A 11 -23.93 38.26 10.07
CA LYS A 11 -23.03 37.30 9.43
C LYS A 11 -22.62 36.17 10.38
N LEU A 12 -22.39 36.50 11.66
CA LEU A 12 -22.06 35.51 12.68
C LEU A 12 -23.26 34.61 12.98
N ALA A 13 -24.44 35.18 13.15
CA ALA A 13 -25.69 34.45 13.34
C ALA A 13 -25.98 33.52 12.14
N GLN A 14 -25.83 34.00 10.92
CA GLN A 14 -26.00 33.18 9.71
C GLN A 14 -24.96 32.05 9.60
N LYS A 15 -23.73 32.29 10.06
CA LYS A 15 -22.69 31.25 10.13
C LYS A 15 -23.05 30.18 11.17
N GLN A 16 -23.54 30.57 12.34
CA GLN A 16 -23.98 29.66 13.40
C GLN A 16 -25.18 28.83 12.95
N LEU A 17 -26.21 29.45 12.34
CA LEU A 17 -27.36 28.76 11.75
C LEU A 17 -26.94 27.70 10.73
N ARG A 18 -25.99 28.04 9.84
CA ARG A 18 -25.45 27.06 8.87
C ARG A 18 -24.68 25.92 9.52
N ILE A 19 -24.04 26.15 10.66
CA ILE A 19 -23.34 25.09 11.41
C ILE A 19 -24.37 24.16 12.06
N GLU A 20 -25.41 24.73 12.66
CA GLU A 20 -26.50 23.99 13.30
C GLU A 20 -27.28 23.15 12.27
N GLU A 21 -27.64 23.73 11.13
CA GLU A 21 -28.31 23.03 10.02
C GLU A 21 -27.47 21.85 9.52
N LYS A 22 -26.15 22.00 9.44
CA LYS A 22 -25.24 20.91 9.07
C LYS A 22 -25.18 19.80 10.13
N ALA A 23 -25.20 20.17 11.40
CA ALA A 23 -25.23 19.20 12.49
C ALA A 23 -26.53 18.38 12.42
N LYS A 24 -27.67 19.04 12.23
CA LYS A 24 -28.98 18.40 12.04
C LYS A 24 -29.00 17.50 10.81
N ASN A 25 -28.45 17.93 9.68
CA ASN A 25 -28.37 17.11 8.46
C ASN A 25 -27.48 15.88 8.65
N LYS A 26 -26.37 16.01 9.39
CA LYS A 26 -25.49 14.87 9.72
C LYS A 26 -26.19 13.85 10.61
N GLU A 27 -26.91 14.32 11.63
CA GLU A 27 -27.70 13.49 12.53
C GLU A 27 -28.83 12.78 11.79
N LEU A 28 -29.56 13.50 10.93
CA LEU A 28 -30.61 12.95 10.09
C LEU A 28 -30.10 11.82 9.18
N VAL A 29 -28.93 12.01 8.56
CA VAL A 29 -28.30 10.96 7.73
C VAL A 29 -27.95 9.72 8.55
N ALA A 30 -27.47 9.90 9.79
CA ALA A 30 -27.16 8.80 10.70
C ALA A 30 -28.42 8.03 11.12
N ASN A 31 -29.48 8.75 11.50
CA ASN A 31 -30.77 8.17 11.89
C ASN A 31 -31.40 7.41 10.72
N ASN A 32 -31.40 8.00 9.51
CA ASN A 32 -31.88 7.32 8.30
C ASN A 32 -31.09 6.03 8.01
N LYS A 33 -29.77 6.03 8.26
CA LYS A 33 -28.94 4.83 8.08
C LYS A 33 -29.29 3.73 9.08
N GLN A 34 -29.57 4.09 10.34
CA GLN A 34 -30.04 3.14 11.35
C GLN A 34 -31.40 2.56 10.97
N LEU A 35 -32.35 3.40 10.58
CA LEU A 35 -33.68 2.97 10.16
C LEU A 35 -33.65 2.04 8.93
N ILE A 36 -32.76 2.31 7.97
CA ILE A 36 -32.53 1.40 6.83
C ILE A 36 -32.05 0.03 7.32
N ASN A 37 -31.09 -0.02 8.23
CA ASN A 37 -30.56 -1.28 8.77
C ASN A 37 -31.63 -2.07 9.53
N GLU A 38 -32.45 -1.39 10.34
CA GLU A 38 -33.57 -2.00 11.06
C GLU A 38 -34.59 -2.62 10.10
N LYS A 39 -35.00 -1.89 9.06
CA LYS A 39 -35.95 -2.39 8.05
C LYS A 39 -35.37 -3.56 7.25
N GLN A 40 -34.07 -3.56 6.99
CA GLN A 40 -33.39 -4.69 6.36
C GLN A 40 -33.35 -5.92 7.27
N LEU A 41 -33.15 -5.72 8.58
CA LEU A 41 -33.21 -6.79 9.56
C LEU A 41 -34.63 -7.35 9.67
N GLU A 42 -35.65 -6.47 9.71
CA GLU A 42 -37.06 -6.86 9.72
C GLU A 42 -37.42 -7.67 8.46
N ASN A 43 -36.94 -7.25 7.28
CA ASN A 43 -37.11 -8.00 6.05
C ASN A 43 -36.48 -9.40 6.12
N LYS A 44 -35.29 -9.51 6.73
CA LYS A 44 -34.65 -10.82 6.96
C LYS A 44 -35.49 -11.67 7.91
N GLN A 45 -36.02 -11.11 8.99
CA GLN A 45 -36.88 -11.82 9.93
C GLN A 45 -38.16 -12.33 9.26
N TYR A 46 -38.85 -11.52 8.46
CA TYR A 46 -40.01 -11.97 7.69
C TYR A 46 -39.67 -13.08 6.69
N LEU A 47 -38.48 -13.04 6.08
CA LEU A 47 -38.02 -14.11 5.20
C LEU A 47 -37.74 -15.41 5.97
N GLU A 48 -37.11 -15.33 7.13
CA GLU A 48 -36.84 -16.51 7.99
C GLU A 48 -38.13 -17.09 8.58
N GLU A 49 -39.09 -16.24 9.02
CA GLU A 49 -40.40 -16.68 9.49
C GLU A 49 -41.17 -17.45 8.41
N VAL A 50 -41.16 -16.96 7.15
CA VAL A 50 -41.78 -17.69 6.04
C VAL A 50 -41.06 -19.00 5.73
N LYS A 51 -39.74 -19.06 5.90
CA LYS A 51 -38.96 -20.30 5.72
C LYS A 51 -39.23 -21.32 6.83
N SER A 52 -39.36 -20.89 8.09
CA SER A 52 -39.61 -21.78 9.23
C SER A 52 -41.02 -22.35 9.20
N LEU A 53 -42.02 -21.55 8.81
CA LEU A 53 -43.40 -22.02 8.63
C LEU A 53 -43.52 -23.13 7.58
N ARG A 54 -42.70 -23.06 6.52
CA ARG A 54 -42.59 -24.16 5.53
C ARG A 54 -42.07 -25.48 6.13
N ALA A 55 -41.30 -25.41 7.21
CA ALA A 55 -40.81 -26.57 7.93
C ALA A 55 -41.86 -27.07 8.94
N GLU A 56 -42.48 -26.20 9.73
CA GLU A 56 -43.44 -26.57 10.78
C GLU A 56 -44.71 -27.27 10.24
N ASP A 57 -45.33 -26.76 9.17
CA ASP A 57 -46.56 -27.37 8.60
C ASP A 57 -46.29 -28.78 8.02
N LYS A 58 -45.09 -29.02 7.49
CA LYS A 58 -44.67 -30.32 6.98
C LYS A 58 -44.22 -31.26 8.09
N VAL A 59 -43.58 -30.77 9.16
CA VAL A 59 -43.26 -31.55 10.36
C VAL A 59 -44.53 -32.14 10.95
N LYS A 60 -45.59 -31.34 11.10
CA LYS A 60 -46.89 -31.83 11.58
C LYS A 60 -47.50 -32.89 10.66
N LYS A 61 -47.42 -32.70 9.34
CA LYS A 61 -47.93 -33.67 8.36
C LYS A 61 -47.08 -34.95 8.27
N LEU A 62 -45.78 -34.85 8.52
CA LEU A 62 -44.85 -35.98 8.64
C LEU A 62 -45.13 -36.77 9.91
N GLU A 63 -45.41 -36.07 11.02
CA GLU A 63 -45.83 -36.65 12.29
C GLU A 63 -47.16 -37.41 12.15
N ASP A 64 -48.13 -36.82 11.46
CA ASP A 64 -49.39 -37.49 11.09
C ASP A 64 -49.17 -38.71 10.17
N LEU A 65 -48.27 -38.63 9.19
CA LEU A 65 -47.93 -39.77 8.31
C LEU A 65 -47.21 -40.88 9.07
N ASN A 66 -46.30 -40.54 9.98
CA ASN A 66 -45.60 -41.49 10.85
C ASN A 66 -46.58 -42.17 11.82
N GLN A 67 -47.55 -41.44 12.38
CA GLN A 67 -48.62 -42.04 13.17
C GLN A 67 -49.50 -43.00 12.33
N LYS A 68 -49.82 -42.63 11.08
CA LYS A 68 -50.55 -43.52 10.16
C LYS A 68 -49.76 -44.76 9.76
N LEU A 69 -48.45 -44.63 9.52
CA LEU A 69 -47.56 -45.75 9.22
C LEU A 69 -47.53 -46.77 10.37
N LEU A 70 -47.51 -46.29 11.62
CA LEU A 70 -47.52 -47.12 12.82
C LEU A 70 -48.86 -47.83 13.07
N ALA A 71 -49.96 -47.26 12.57
CA ALA A 71 -51.31 -47.81 12.73
C ALA A 71 -51.71 -48.80 11.63
N GLU A 72 -51.02 -48.82 10.48
CA GLU A 72 -51.37 -49.64 9.31
C GLU A 72 -50.76 -51.04 9.38
N THR A 73 -51.52 -52.08 9.01
CA THR A 73 -51.09 -53.49 9.14
C THR A 73 -50.79 -54.17 7.80
N ASN A 74 -51.17 -53.56 6.68
CA ASN A 74 -50.92 -54.04 5.33
C ASN A 74 -49.53 -53.59 4.82
N GLU A 75 -48.69 -54.54 4.38
CA GLU A 75 -47.29 -54.30 4.01
C GLU A 75 -47.13 -53.49 2.72
N GLU A 76 -48.04 -53.61 1.76
CA GLU A 76 -47.99 -52.81 0.52
C GLU A 76 -48.30 -51.33 0.78
N GLU A 77 -49.23 -51.05 1.69
CA GLU A 77 -49.62 -49.67 2.05
C GLU A 77 -48.57 -49.01 2.93
N LYS A 78 -47.90 -49.76 3.82
CA LYS A 78 -46.73 -49.25 4.56
C LYS A 78 -45.63 -48.77 3.64
N GLN A 79 -45.27 -49.55 2.62
CA GLN A 79 -44.23 -49.17 1.65
C GLN A 79 -44.63 -47.91 0.87
N ALA A 80 -45.91 -47.75 0.53
CA ALA A 80 -46.43 -46.55 -0.13
C ALA A 80 -46.42 -45.31 0.79
N ILE A 81 -46.70 -45.48 2.09
CA ILE A 81 -46.61 -44.40 3.09
C ILE A 81 -45.15 -44.00 3.31
N GLU A 82 -44.24 -44.96 3.38
CA GLU A 82 -42.80 -44.72 3.55
C GLU A 82 -42.18 -44.00 2.34
N ALA A 83 -42.60 -44.34 1.12
CA ALA A 83 -42.22 -43.61 -0.08
C ALA A 83 -42.71 -42.14 -0.07
N LYS A 84 -43.94 -41.91 0.42
CA LYS A 84 -44.49 -40.54 0.58
C LYS A 84 -43.73 -39.75 1.65
N ILE A 85 -43.34 -40.36 2.77
CA ILE A 85 -42.52 -39.71 3.80
C ILE A 85 -41.21 -39.19 3.18
N LYS A 86 -40.50 -40.03 2.43
CA LYS A 86 -39.27 -39.64 1.71
C LYS A 86 -39.48 -38.54 0.67
N GLU A 87 -40.64 -38.48 0.04
CA GLU A 87 -41.01 -37.42 -0.90
C GLU A 87 -41.32 -36.08 -0.19
N TYR A 88 -42.05 -36.13 0.94
CA TYR A 88 -42.39 -34.95 1.75
C TYR A 88 -41.18 -34.31 2.43
N GLU A 89 -40.16 -35.11 2.78
CA GLU A 89 -38.88 -34.60 3.28
C GLU A 89 -38.09 -33.82 2.22
N LYS A 90 -38.27 -34.16 0.93
CA LYS A 90 -37.50 -33.58 -0.19
C LYS A 90 -38.05 -32.24 -0.67
N ASP A 91 -39.36 -32.09 -0.67
CA ASP A 91 -40.01 -30.88 -1.16
C ASP A 91 -40.46 -30.07 0.05
N GLN A 92 -39.82 -28.93 0.34
CA GLN A 92 -40.28 -27.99 1.35
C GLN A 92 -41.03 -26.87 0.59
N PHE A 93 -42.22 -26.37 0.97
CA PHE A 93 -42.76 -25.10 0.41
C PHE A 93 -43.71 -24.46 1.43
N PRO A 94 -43.75 -23.11 1.57
CA PRO A 94 -44.41 -22.42 2.67
C PRO A 94 -45.91 -22.13 2.43
N ASP A 95 -46.66 -21.85 3.50
CA ASP A 95 -48.07 -21.40 3.45
C ASP A 95 -48.23 -20.17 2.52
N PRO A 96 -49.10 -20.25 1.48
CA PRO A 96 -49.25 -19.21 0.48
C PRO A 96 -49.78 -17.87 1.05
N VAL A 97 -50.58 -17.88 2.12
CA VAL A 97 -51.18 -16.65 2.67
C VAL A 97 -50.17 -15.86 3.50
N LYS A 98 -49.48 -16.52 4.42
CA LYS A 98 -48.42 -15.88 5.23
C LYS A 98 -47.25 -15.42 4.36
N ALA A 99 -46.86 -16.21 3.36
CA ALA A 99 -45.86 -15.80 2.38
C ALA A 99 -46.28 -14.54 1.60
N LYS A 100 -47.57 -14.40 1.25
CA LYS A 100 -48.10 -13.21 0.59
C LYS A 100 -48.09 -11.97 1.50
N ILE A 101 -48.42 -12.13 2.78
CA ILE A 101 -48.38 -11.03 3.77
C ILE A 101 -46.93 -10.57 3.99
N ALA A 102 -46.01 -11.51 4.19
CA ALA A 102 -44.59 -11.22 4.36
C ALA A 102 -44.00 -10.49 3.15
N ARG A 103 -44.30 -10.94 1.93
CA ARG A 103 -43.89 -10.24 0.69
C ARG A 103 -44.40 -8.79 0.66
N ARG A 104 -45.66 -8.55 0.98
CA ARG A 104 -46.22 -7.18 1.05
C ARG A 104 -45.51 -6.31 2.09
N LYS A 105 -45.16 -6.87 3.25
CA LYS A 105 -44.39 -6.14 4.28
C LYS A 105 -42.98 -5.80 3.79
N ILE A 106 -42.30 -6.76 3.16
CA ILE A 106 -40.98 -6.57 2.56
C ILE A 106 -41.03 -5.50 1.46
N ASP A 107 -42.04 -5.51 0.60
CA ASP A 107 -42.22 -4.52 -0.47
C ASP A 107 -42.40 -3.11 0.10
N ARG A 108 -43.23 -2.94 1.15
CA ARG A 108 -43.38 -1.66 1.86
C ARG A 108 -42.06 -1.20 2.46
N ASN A 109 -41.36 -2.06 3.18
CA ASN A 109 -40.06 -1.74 3.77
C ASN A 109 -39.03 -1.36 2.69
N ASN A 110 -39.04 -2.04 1.54
CA ASN A 110 -38.16 -1.70 0.42
C ASN A 110 -38.49 -0.33 -0.19
N GLN A 111 -39.77 0.03 -0.29
CA GLN A 111 -40.20 1.37 -0.73
C GLN A 111 -39.69 2.45 0.24
N GLU A 112 -39.85 2.25 1.55
CA GLU A 112 -39.36 3.18 2.57
C GLU A 112 -37.83 3.30 2.55
N ILE A 113 -37.11 2.18 2.43
CA ILE A 113 -35.65 2.18 2.25
C ILE A 113 -35.23 3.00 1.01
N ALA A 114 -35.97 2.88 -0.10
CA ALA A 114 -35.66 3.64 -1.31
C ALA A 114 -35.83 5.15 -1.11
N VAL A 115 -36.88 5.59 -0.40
CA VAL A 115 -37.10 6.99 -0.03
C VAL A 115 -35.97 7.50 0.86
N LEU A 116 -35.60 6.75 1.90
CA LEU A 116 -34.53 7.12 2.84
C LEU A 116 -33.16 7.22 2.14
N LYS A 117 -32.86 6.29 1.22
CA LYS A 117 -31.63 6.34 0.42
C LYS A 117 -31.57 7.58 -0.48
N LYS A 118 -32.69 7.93 -1.12
CA LYS A 118 -32.79 9.13 -1.97
C LYS A 118 -32.66 10.42 -1.17
N ALA A 119 -33.23 10.49 0.04
CA ALA A 119 -33.05 11.62 0.94
C ALA A 119 -31.58 11.77 1.37
N ASN A 120 -30.94 10.67 1.77
CA ASN A 120 -29.53 10.69 2.18
C ASN A 120 -28.57 11.07 1.04
N SER A 121 -28.83 10.62 -0.19
CA SER A 121 -28.00 11.00 -1.33
C SER A 121 -28.09 12.48 -1.68
N ALA A 122 -29.21 13.15 -1.36
CA ALA A 122 -29.35 14.60 -1.51
C ALA A 122 -28.57 15.41 -0.45
N LEU A 123 -28.38 14.83 0.75
CA LEU A 123 -27.71 15.48 1.90
C LEU A 123 -26.18 15.27 1.92
N SER A 124 -25.69 14.19 1.28
CA SER A 124 -24.29 13.72 1.35
C SER A 124 -23.22 14.48 0.52
N PRO A 125 -23.47 14.96 -0.73
CA PRO A 125 -22.38 15.30 -1.66
C PRO A 125 -21.46 16.43 -1.18
N TRP A 126 -21.96 17.31 -0.32
CA TRP A 126 -21.21 18.46 0.17
C TRP A 126 -20.06 18.11 1.14
N ILE A 127 -20.22 17.06 1.97
CA ILE A 127 -19.18 16.67 2.94
C ILE A 127 -18.03 15.96 2.23
N PHE A 128 -18.37 15.09 1.28
CA PHE A 128 -17.41 14.30 0.52
C PHE A 128 -16.52 15.19 -0.35
N THR A 129 -17.11 16.09 -1.14
CA THR A 129 -16.35 16.99 -2.01
C THR A 129 -15.44 17.93 -1.23
N ARG A 130 -15.88 18.42 -0.06
CA ARG A 130 -15.06 19.30 0.79
C ARG A 130 -13.79 18.59 1.27
N ASN A 131 -13.91 17.37 1.76
CA ASN A 131 -12.77 16.63 2.30
C ASN A 131 -11.76 16.31 1.19
N ILE A 132 -12.24 15.99 -0.01
CA ILE A 132 -11.39 15.79 -1.19
C ILE A 132 -10.59 17.05 -1.53
N VAL A 133 -11.25 18.21 -1.56
CA VAL A 133 -10.58 19.48 -1.87
C VAL A 133 -9.52 19.83 -0.82
N ILE A 134 -9.82 19.61 0.46
CA ILE A 134 -8.86 19.84 1.56
C ILE A 134 -7.63 18.94 1.38
N LEU A 135 -7.82 17.64 1.18
CA LEU A 135 -6.72 16.69 1.00
C LEU A 135 -5.89 17.01 -0.25
N ALA A 136 -6.55 17.32 -1.37
CA ALA A 136 -5.88 17.70 -2.61
C ALA A 136 -5.01 18.96 -2.43
N THR A 137 -5.52 19.95 -1.69
CA THR A 137 -4.78 21.20 -1.43
C THR A 137 -3.53 20.91 -0.59
N ILE A 138 -3.65 20.11 0.48
CA ILE A 138 -2.51 19.73 1.31
C ILE A 138 -1.49 18.92 0.50
N ALA A 139 -1.94 17.99 -0.33
CA ALA A 139 -1.06 17.19 -1.18
C ALA A 139 -0.25 18.05 -2.16
N ILE A 140 -0.89 19.07 -2.76
CA ILE A 140 -0.21 20.02 -3.67
C ILE A 140 0.86 20.82 -2.91
N ILE A 141 0.54 21.32 -1.72
CA ILE A 141 1.48 22.10 -0.89
C ILE A 141 2.68 21.23 -0.50
N MET A 142 2.44 20.02 0.02
CA MET A 142 3.51 19.11 0.45
C MET A 142 4.35 18.61 -0.71
N GLY A 143 3.70 18.21 -1.82
CA GLY A 143 4.40 17.77 -3.03
C GLY A 143 5.27 18.88 -3.62
N GLY A 144 4.76 20.12 -3.63
CA GLY A 144 5.52 21.29 -4.06
C GLY A 144 6.75 21.56 -3.19
N ALA A 145 6.61 21.51 -1.87
CA ALA A 145 7.71 21.72 -0.92
C ALA A 145 8.83 20.67 -1.10
N ILE A 146 8.46 19.39 -1.22
CA ILE A 146 9.43 18.30 -1.45
C ILE A 146 10.11 18.46 -2.81
N GLY A 147 9.35 18.76 -3.87
CA GLY A 147 9.88 18.94 -5.21
C GLY A 147 10.88 20.10 -5.30
N LEU A 148 10.56 21.25 -4.71
CA LEU A 148 11.45 22.41 -4.69
C LEU A 148 12.73 22.13 -3.90
N THR A 149 12.59 21.47 -2.74
CA THR A 149 13.75 21.07 -1.92
C THR A 149 14.68 20.18 -2.72
N ASN A 150 14.16 19.16 -3.40
CA ASN A 150 14.96 18.27 -4.22
C ASN A 150 15.61 19.00 -5.40
N PHE A 151 14.89 19.91 -6.08
CA PHE A 151 15.42 20.68 -7.20
C PHE A 151 16.62 21.55 -6.82
N ILE A 152 16.58 22.18 -5.64
CA ILE A 152 17.70 22.98 -5.13
C ILE A 152 18.83 22.10 -4.60
N THR A 153 18.49 20.98 -3.95
CA THR A 153 19.47 20.14 -3.24
C THR A 153 20.24 19.22 -4.20
N ALA A 154 19.61 18.73 -5.27
CA ALA A 154 20.23 17.83 -6.25
C ALA A 154 21.55 18.34 -6.85
N PRO A 155 21.67 19.58 -7.37
CA PRO A 155 22.94 20.06 -7.91
C PRO A 155 24.02 20.20 -6.84
N ILE A 156 23.65 20.58 -5.62
CA ILE A 156 24.57 20.73 -4.49
C ILE A 156 25.13 19.36 -4.07
N ILE A 157 24.29 18.33 -4.02
CA ILE A 157 24.74 16.95 -3.74
C ILE A 157 25.73 16.51 -4.80
N LYS A 158 25.42 16.71 -6.09
CA LYS A 158 26.30 16.31 -7.20
C LYS A 158 27.67 17.02 -7.11
N GLU A 159 27.70 18.30 -6.77
CA GLU A 159 28.95 19.03 -6.61
C GLU A 159 29.75 18.56 -5.39
N ASN A 160 29.07 18.29 -4.27
CA ASN A 160 29.71 17.76 -3.06
C ASN A 160 30.27 16.35 -3.27
N GLU A 161 29.54 15.48 -3.96
CA GLU A 161 30.03 14.16 -4.37
C GLU A 161 31.27 14.29 -5.25
N ARG A 162 31.25 15.19 -6.24
CA ARG A 162 32.42 15.47 -7.08
C ARG A 162 33.61 15.92 -6.24
N LYS A 163 33.44 16.90 -5.34
CA LYS A 163 34.51 17.38 -4.44
C LYS A 163 35.04 16.28 -3.52
N ALA A 164 34.17 15.42 -2.99
CA ALA A 164 34.58 14.30 -2.15
C ALA A 164 35.42 13.28 -2.92
N LYS A 165 35.03 12.96 -4.16
CA LYS A 165 35.83 12.12 -5.07
C LYS A 165 37.22 12.73 -5.32
N PHE A 166 37.29 14.01 -5.70
CA PHE A 166 38.59 14.68 -5.96
C PHE A 166 39.51 14.68 -4.73
N LYS A 167 38.98 14.97 -3.53
CA LYS A 167 39.76 14.88 -2.29
C LYS A 167 40.28 13.48 -2.02
N ALA A 168 39.48 12.45 -2.32
CA ALA A 168 39.92 11.07 -2.15
C ALA A 168 41.04 10.72 -3.14
N TYR A 169 40.98 11.21 -4.38
CA TYR A 169 42.05 11.06 -5.35
C TYR A 169 43.35 11.73 -4.90
N GLU A 170 43.28 12.98 -4.44
CA GLU A 170 44.45 13.71 -3.88
C GLU A 170 45.06 13.00 -2.66
N THR A 171 44.23 12.35 -1.83
CA THR A 171 44.72 11.60 -0.67
C THR A 171 45.53 10.36 -1.08
N ILE A 172 45.14 9.70 -2.17
CA ILE A 172 45.81 8.48 -2.66
C ILE A 172 47.07 8.84 -3.49
N TYR A 173 47.00 9.94 -4.24
CA TYR A 173 48.08 10.43 -5.11
C TYR A 173 48.26 11.95 -4.96
N PRO A 174 49.07 12.42 -3.99
CA PRO A 174 49.20 13.84 -3.65
C PRO A 174 49.94 14.69 -4.71
N ASN A 175 50.64 14.09 -5.66
CA ASN A 175 51.43 14.78 -6.70
C ASN A 175 51.01 14.40 -8.14
N ALA A 176 49.85 13.77 -8.32
CA ALA A 176 49.42 13.29 -9.62
C ALA A 176 48.47 14.23 -10.35
N THR A 177 48.62 14.27 -11.67
CA THR A 177 47.64 14.80 -12.62
C THR A 177 46.66 13.69 -13.00
N PHE A 178 45.39 13.93 -12.76
CA PHE A 178 44.31 13.01 -13.14
C PHE A 178 43.87 13.35 -14.57
N SER A 179 43.77 12.35 -15.44
CA SER A 179 43.18 12.58 -16.75
C SER A 179 41.72 12.99 -16.58
N THR A 180 41.44 14.28 -16.75
CA THR A 180 40.09 14.86 -16.74
C THR A 180 39.42 14.69 -18.12
N GLY A 181 39.78 13.62 -18.85
CA GLY A 181 39.08 13.21 -20.05
C GLY A 181 37.78 12.52 -19.63
N ASP A 182 36.65 13.10 -20.02
CA ASP A 182 35.28 12.74 -19.68
C ASP A 182 35.08 11.36 -19.03
N GLU A 183 34.55 11.33 -17.80
CA GLU A 183 34.11 10.13 -17.05
C GLU A 183 33.32 9.14 -17.96
N LEU A 184 32.67 9.67 -19.00
CA LEU A 184 31.88 8.95 -19.99
C LEU A 184 32.71 8.09 -20.97
N GLU A 185 33.92 8.49 -21.33
CA GLU A 185 34.73 7.81 -22.36
C GLU A 185 35.43 6.57 -21.79
N ASN A 186 35.93 6.66 -20.55
CA ASN A 186 36.52 5.52 -19.84
C ASN A 186 35.47 4.52 -19.35
N TYR A 187 34.27 4.98 -18.98
CA TYR A 187 33.15 4.11 -18.62
C TYR A 187 32.66 3.25 -19.80
N ASN A 188 32.79 3.74 -21.03
CA ASN A 188 32.44 2.98 -22.24
C ASN A 188 33.45 1.87 -22.60
N LEU A 189 34.62 1.83 -21.95
CA LEU A 189 35.59 0.75 -22.09
C LEU A 189 35.24 -0.48 -21.24
N LEU A 190 34.27 -0.34 -20.32
CA LEU A 190 33.78 -1.43 -19.48
C LEU A 190 32.79 -2.31 -20.26
N THR A 191 32.86 -3.61 -20.05
CA THR A 191 31.85 -4.53 -20.59
C THR A 191 30.51 -4.34 -19.87
N GLU A 192 29.39 -4.77 -20.47
CA GLU A 192 28.07 -4.66 -19.84
C GLU A 192 27.98 -5.40 -18.48
N GLU A 193 28.81 -6.42 -18.26
CA GLU A 193 28.92 -7.14 -16.99
C GLU A 193 29.66 -6.31 -15.93
N ASP A 194 30.70 -5.57 -16.32
CA ASP A 194 31.50 -4.73 -15.42
C ASP A 194 30.73 -3.47 -14.96
N LYS A 195 29.83 -2.95 -15.80
CA LYS A 195 29.02 -1.74 -15.52
C LYS A 195 28.04 -1.90 -14.35
N ASP A 196 27.71 -3.13 -13.96
CA ASP A 196 26.85 -3.38 -12.80
C ASP A 196 27.57 -3.06 -11.48
N SER A 197 28.88 -3.27 -11.43
CA SER A 197 29.71 -3.10 -10.22
C SER A 197 30.64 -1.90 -10.27
N ILE A 198 31.15 -1.55 -11.46
CA ILE A 198 32.10 -0.46 -11.69
C ILE A 198 31.38 0.73 -12.30
N LYS A 199 31.48 1.88 -11.64
CA LYS A 199 30.79 3.12 -11.99
C LYS A 199 31.67 4.15 -12.71
N ASP A 200 32.98 4.08 -12.53
CA ASP A 200 33.92 5.08 -13.06
C ASP A 200 35.35 4.52 -13.10
N VAL A 201 36.16 4.99 -14.05
CA VAL A 201 37.57 4.61 -14.21
C VAL A 201 38.40 5.84 -14.53
N VAL A 202 39.42 6.11 -13.70
CA VAL A 202 40.29 7.28 -13.84
C VAL A 202 41.74 6.84 -13.94
N PHE A 203 42.44 7.29 -14.99
CA PHE A 203 43.88 7.09 -15.16
C PHE A 203 44.68 8.18 -14.45
N VAL A 204 45.73 7.79 -13.74
CA VAL A 204 46.56 8.65 -12.90
C VAL A 204 47.96 8.78 -13.50
N PHE A 205 48.43 10.01 -13.66
CA PHE A 205 49.75 10.33 -14.21
C PHE A 205 50.55 11.21 -13.25
N GLU A 206 51.83 10.94 -13.03
CA GLU A 206 52.77 11.87 -12.38
C GLU A 206 53.85 12.23 -13.41
N ASP A 207 54.10 13.52 -13.63
CA ASP A 207 55.10 14.01 -14.61
C ASP A 207 55.02 13.33 -15.99
N GLU A 208 53.80 13.21 -16.55
CA GLU A 208 53.49 12.52 -17.82
C GLU A 208 53.76 11.01 -17.85
N GLN A 209 54.13 10.40 -16.72
CA GLN A 209 54.28 8.95 -16.58
C GLN A 209 53.03 8.33 -15.98
N PHE A 210 52.62 7.15 -16.49
CA PHE A 210 51.48 6.42 -15.98
C PHE A 210 51.81 5.76 -14.63
N VAL A 211 51.09 6.14 -13.57
CA VAL A 211 51.36 5.69 -12.19
C VAL A 211 50.25 4.78 -11.64
N GLY A 212 49.12 4.66 -12.32
CA GLY A 212 48.09 3.69 -11.97
C GLY A 212 46.69 4.05 -12.44
N VAL A 213 45.72 3.20 -12.06
CA VAL A 213 44.29 3.39 -12.34
C VAL A 213 43.52 3.45 -11.03
N VAL A 214 42.52 4.31 -10.95
CA VAL A 214 41.55 4.35 -9.86
C VAL A 214 40.18 3.93 -10.38
N TYR A 215 39.66 2.84 -9.84
CA TYR A 215 38.31 2.36 -10.12
C TYR A 215 37.35 2.87 -9.05
N SER A 216 36.19 3.39 -9.47
CA SER A 216 35.07 3.62 -8.56
C SER A 216 34.09 2.47 -8.71
N ALA A 217 33.94 1.65 -7.67
CA ALA A 217 32.96 0.58 -7.62
C ALA A 217 31.85 0.90 -6.60
N GLY A 218 30.67 0.33 -6.77
CA GLY A 218 29.63 0.49 -5.76
C GLY A 218 28.53 -0.56 -5.85
N GLY A 219 28.09 -1.02 -4.69
CA GLY A 219 27.05 -2.03 -4.54
C GLY A 219 25.87 -1.52 -3.72
N LYS A 220 24.70 -2.13 -3.94
CA LYS A 220 23.47 -1.86 -3.19
C LYS A 220 22.88 -3.15 -2.65
N ASN A 221 22.49 -3.13 -1.37
CA ASN A 221 21.74 -4.22 -0.75
C ASN A 221 20.48 -3.67 -0.05
N GLN A 222 19.76 -4.51 0.70
CA GLN A 222 18.54 -4.10 1.42
C GLN A 222 18.80 -3.15 2.59
N TYR A 223 20.05 -3.07 3.07
CA TYR A 223 20.45 -2.35 4.27
C TYR A 223 21.16 -1.02 3.97
N GLY A 224 21.59 -0.80 2.72
CA GLY A 224 22.27 0.41 2.33
C GLY A 224 23.02 0.27 1.00
N ASN A 225 23.75 1.33 0.67
CA ASN A 225 24.62 1.41 -0.48
C ASN A 225 26.06 1.62 0.01
N ILE A 226 27.02 1.08 -0.74
CA ILE A 226 28.44 1.35 -0.53
C ILE A 226 29.06 1.84 -1.85
N LYS A 227 29.89 2.89 -1.78
CA LYS A 227 30.76 3.34 -2.87
C LYS A 227 32.20 3.27 -2.39
N ILE A 228 33.05 2.59 -3.15
CA ILE A 228 34.48 2.41 -2.86
C ILE A 228 35.33 2.88 -4.04
N LEU A 229 36.52 3.37 -3.72
CA LEU A 229 37.59 3.65 -4.67
C LEU A 229 38.70 2.62 -4.47
N ILE A 230 39.18 2.04 -5.56
CA ILE A 230 40.27 1.07 -5.56
C ILE A 230 41.36 1.61 -6.47
N ALA A 231 42.53 1.89 -5.91
CA ALA A 231 43.70 2.32 -6.66
C ALA A 231 44.62 1.11 -6.93
N ILE A 232 44.92 0.88 -8.21
CA ILE A 232 45.76 -0.23 -8.68
C ILE A 232 47.01 0.34 -9.35
N THR A 233 48.18 -0.20 -8.99
CA THR A 233 49.48 0.19 -9.59
C THR A 233 49.71 -0.54 -10.91
N PRO A 234 50.68 -0.09 -11.76
CA PRO A 234 51.02 -0.77 -13.01
C PRO A 234 51.50 -2.21 -12.82
N GLU A 235 51.97 -2.58 -11.63
CA GLU A 235 52.35 -3.95 -11.25
C GLU A 235 51.16 -4.82 -10.80
N ASN A 236 49.93 -4.39 -11.08
CA ASN A 236 48.69 -5.09 -10.75
C ASN A 236 48.48 -5.32 -9.24
N LYS A 237 49.01 -4.43 -8.40
CA LYS A 237 48.82 -4.46 -6.95
C LYS A 237 47.83 -3.40 -6.50
N ILE A 238 47.01 -3.74 -5.51
CA ILE A 238 46.09 -2.78 -4.89
C ILE A 238 46.91 -1.86 -3.97
N LYS A 239 47.08 -0.59 -4.37
CA LYS A 239 47.80 0.43 -3.59
C LYS A 239 46.97 0.86 -2.38
N GLN A 240 45.69 1.14 -2.60
CA GLN A 240 44.80 1.65 -1.56
C GLN A 240 43.33 1.41 -1.92
N VAL A 241 42.52 1.12 -0.92
CA VAL A 241 41.06 1.08 -1.03
C VAL A 241 40.50 2.15 -0.08
N SER A 242 39.61 3.00 -0.59
CA SER A 242 38.98 4.07 0.18
C SER A 242 37.46 3.99 0.07
N ILE A 243 36.75 4.08 1.19
CA ILE A 243 35.29 4.03 1.24
C ILE A 243 34.77 5.47 1.14
N LEU A 244 34.08 5.80 0.05
CA LEU A 244 33.54 7.14 -0.19
C LEU A 244 32.18 7.36 0.48
N GLU A 245 31.34 6.35 0.44
CA GLU A 245 29.97 6.41 0.96
C GLU A 245 29.60 5.04 1.51
N ASN A 246 29.07 5.01 2.74
CA ASN A 246 28.48 3.83 3.33
C ASN A 246 27.19 4.26 4.06
N THR A 247 26.04 3.78 3.60
CA THR A 247 24.75 4.07 4.23
C THR A 247 24.17 2.89 5.02
N ASN A 248 24.98 1.82 5.19
CA ASN A 248 24.60 0.69 6.04
C ASN A 248 24.55 1.09 7.52
N THR A 249 23.93 0.23 8.33
CA THR A 249 23.80 0.41 9.78
C THR A 249 25.15 0.72 10.44
N PRO A 250 25.29 1.87 11.13
CA PRO A 250 26.54 2.27 11.76
C PRO A 250 27.11 1.21 12.70
N GLY A 251 28.42 0.96 12.62
CA GLY A 251 29.15 0.07 13.53
C GLY A 251 29.19 -1.42 13.17
N PHE A 252 28.30 -1.91 12.30
CA PHE A 252 28.37 -3.27 11.75
C PHE A 252 29.07 -3.29 10.39
N GLY A 253 28.56 -2.51 9.42
CA GLY A 253 29.14 -2.46 8.07
C GLY A 253 30.55 -1.85 8.04
N ASP A 254 30.85 -0.90 8.93
CA ASP A 254 32.13 -0.19 8.94
C ASP A 254 33.29 -1.10 9.37
N LYS A 255 33.06 -2.02 10.31
CA LYS A 255 34.08 -2.98 10.76
C LYS A 255 34.39 -4.01 9.69
N ALA A 256 33.35 -4.53 9.04
CA ALA A 256 33.50 -5.45 7.93
C ALA A 256 34.25 -4.81 6.76
N ALA A 257 33.89 -3.57 6.41
CA ALA A 257 34.55 -2.84 5.33
C ALA A 257 36.02 -2.55 5.66
N THR A 258 36.34 -2.11 6.89
CA THR A 258 37.73 -1.89 7.33
C THR A 258 38.54 -3.18 7.29
N HIS A 259 37.96 -4.29 7.78
CA HIS A 259 38.62 -5.60 7.76
C HIS A 259 38.98 -6.07 6.35
N ILE A 260 38.07 -5.87 5.39
CA ILE A 260 38.31 -6.23 3.99
C ILE A 260 39.38 -5.31 3.37
N VAL A 261 39.32 -4.00 3.65
CA VAL A 261 40.32 -3.03 3.15
C VAL A 261 41.73 -3.41 3.60
N ASP A 262 41.92 -3.74 4.88
CA ASP A 262 43.22 -4.12 5.43
C ASP A 262 43.79 -5.38 4.77
N GLN A 263 42.93 -6.34 4.40
CA GLN A 263 43.36 -7.57 3.73
C GLN A 263 43.79 -7.35 2.28
N LEU A 264 43.21 -6.36 1.61
CA LEU A 264 43.45 -6.09 0.18
C LEU A 264 44.68 -5.20 -0.07
N LEU A 265 45.12 -4.44 0.93
CA LEU A 265 46.28 -3.56 0.82
C LEU A 265 47.54 -4.33 0.40
N ASN A 266 48.20 -3.86 -0.66
CA ASN A 266 49.41 -4.43 -1.27
C ASN A 266 49.27 -5.88 -1.81
N GLN A 267 48.05 -6.38 -1.94
CA GLN A 267 47.80 -7.69 -2.55
C GLN A 267 47.60 -7.58 -4.07
N ASP A 268 47.70 -8.72 -4.75
CA ASP A 268 47.30 -8.88 -6.14
C ASP A 268 45.78 -8.68 -6.28
N TYR A 269 45.34 -8.02 -7.36
CA TYR A 269 43.92 -7.78 -7.63
C TYR A 269 43.08 -9.07 -7.75
N ASN A 270 43.70 -10.21 -8.05
CA ASN A 270 43.03 -11.51 -8.15
C ASN A 270 42.76 -12.17 -6.79
N LYS A 271 43.24 -11.61 -5.68
CA LYS A 271 43.04 -12.20 -4.36
C LYS A 271 41.65 -11.86 -3.82
N THR A 272 40.88 -12.89 -3.48
CA THR A 272 39.60 -12.73 -2.79
C THR A 272 39.83 -12.49 -1.29
N PRO A 273 39.26 -11.43 -0.71
CA PRO A 273 39.33 -11.20 0.73
C PRO A 273 38.40 -12.16 1.49
N ASP A 274 38.74 -12.46 2.74
CA ASP A 274 37.89 -13.26 3.61
C ASP A 274 36.66 -12.46 4.05
N ALA A 275 35.51 -13.14 4.08
CA ALA A 275 34.26 -12.54 4.54
C ALA A 275 34.33 -12.21 6.05
N TYR A 276 33.72 -11.09 6.45
CA TYR A 276 33.62 -10.72 7.85
C TYR A 276 32.45 -11.48 8.52
N SER A 277 32.74 -12.29 9.53
CA SER A 277 31.71 -13.07 10.22
C SER A 277 30.69 -12.17 10.93
N GLY A 278 29.41 -12.34 10.58
CA GLY A 278 28.30 -11.61 11.19
C GLY A 278 27.91 -10.30 10.48
N ALA A 279 28.45 -10.04 9.28
CA ALA A 279 28.05 -8.93 8.41
C ALA A 279 27.71 -9.42 7.00
#